data_AF-A0A2R6NFD6-F1
#
_entry.id   AF-A0A2R6NFD6-F1
#
_cell.length_a   1.000
_cell.length_b   1.000
_cell.length_c   1.000
_cell.angle_alpha   90.00
_cell.angle_beta   90.00
_cell.angle_gamma   90.00
#
_symmetry.space_group_name_H-M   'P 1'
#
loop_
_entity.id
_entity.type
_entity.pdbx_description
1 polymer ?
#
loop_
_entity_poly.entity_id
_entity_poly.type
_entity_poly.pdbx_seq_one_letter_code
_entity_poly.pdbx_strand_id
1 'polypeptide(L)' 'MSDNALSQTIRRRDPKEFGPLKGLTVGDTWETRRECSSEKVHPPIEKGIYGDKDGARSIVISGGYEDDVDEGDTMFWWA' A
#
# COMPACT_ATOMS: atom_id res chain seq x y z
N MET A 1 -15.82 14.27 -31.03
CA MET A 1 -16.73 13.31 -30.35
C MET A 1 -15.85 12.20 -29.76
N SER A 2 -14.85 12.58 -28.96
CA SER A 2 -14.85 12.59 -27.48
C SER A 2 -14.68 11.19 -26.87
N ASP A 3 -13.45 10.70 -26.96
CA ASP A 3 -12.68 9.97 -25.95
C ASP A 3 -13.47 9.34 -24.79
N ASN A 4 -14.04 8.15 -25.04
CA ASN A 4 -14.69 7.33 -24.02
C ASN A 4 -13.80 6.18 -23.50
N ALA A 5 -12.47 6.27 -23.67
CA ALA A 5 -11.54 5.22 -23.24
C ALA A 5 -10.83 5.50 -21.91
N LEU A 6 -10.93 6.73 -21.37
CA LEU A 6 -10.22 7.12 -20.14
C LEU A 6 -11.11 7.10 -18.88
N SER A 7 -12.41 6.80 -19.02
CA SER A 7 -13.36 6.85 -17.90
C SER A 7 -13.49 5.53 -17.11
N GLN A 8 -12.83 4.44 -17.51
CA GLN A 8 -12.99 3.13 -16.85
C GLN A 8 -11.86 2.72 -15.89
N THR A 9 -10.76 3.49 -15.77
CA THR A 9 -9.56 2.99 -15.07
C THR A 9 -9.39 3.52 -13.64
N ILE A 10 -10.13 4.54 -13.21
CA ILE A 10 -10.17 4.89 -11.78
C ILE A 10 -11.17 3.96 -11.08
N ARG A 11 -10.76 2.70 -10.88
CA ARG A 11 -11.41 1.84 -9.90
C ARG A 11 -11.35 2.58 -8.57
N ARG A 12 -12.48 3.15 -8.12
CA ARG A 12 -12.66 3.66 -6.75
C ARG A 12 -12.52 2.47 -5.80
N ARG A 13 -11.27 2.10 -5.50
CA ARG A 13 -10.92 1.16 -4.44
C ARG A 13 -11.13 1.90 -3.13
N ASP A 14 -11.92 1.34 -2.21
CA ASP A 14 -11.99 1.90 -0.87
C ASP A 14 -10.63 1.65 -0.21
N PRO A 15 -9.88 2.70 0.16
CA PRO A 15 -8.60 2.52 0.82
C PRO A 15 -8.75 1.76 2.15
N LYS A 16 -9.95 1.67 2.73
CA LYS A 16 -10.19 0.99 4.02
C LYS A 16 -10.46 -0.51 3.91
N GLU A 17 -10.35 -1.12 2.74
CA GLU A 17 -10.47 -2.57 2.59
C GLU A 17 -9.29 -3.31 3.25
N PHE A 18 -9.57 -4.45 3.88
CA PHE A 18 -8.55 -5.38 4.33
C PHE A 18 -8.27 -6.41 3.24
N GLY A 19 -6.99 -6.79 3.10
CA GLY A 19 -6.56 -7.83 2.16
C GLY A 19 -6.07 -7.28 0.81
N PRO A 20 -5.83 -8.17 -0.16
CA PRO A 20 -5.22 -7.80 -1.43
C PRO A 20 -6.15 -6.96 -2.30
N LEU A 21 -5.59 -5.93 -2.95
CA LEU A 21 -6.33 -5.10 -3.88
C LEU A 21 -6.51 -5.80 -5.22
N LYS A 22 -7.71 -5.69 -5.80
CA LYS A 22 -8.03 -6.31 -7.10
C LYS A 22 -7.19 -5.71 -8.23
N GLY A 23 -6.47 -6.58 -8.95
CA GLY A 23 -5.67 -6.22 -10.12
C GLY A 23 -4.20 -5.95 -9.82
N LEU A 24 -3.76 -6.18 -8.59
CA LEU A 24 -2.36 -6.18 -8.20
C LEU A 24 -1.89 -7.58 -7.83
N THR A 25 -0.62 -7.83 -8.03
CA THR A 25 0.06 -9.09 -7.72
C THR A 25 1.26 -8.87 -6.81
N VAL A 26 1.61 -9.88 -6.03
CA VAL A 26 2.85 -9.86 -5.26
C VAL A 26 4.02 -9.73 -6.24
N GLY A 27 4.91 -8.77 -5.99
CA GLY A 27 6.02 -8.43 -6.86
C GLY A 27 5.80 -7.17 -7.71
N ASP A 28 4.60 -6.59 -7.71
CA ASP A 28 4.38 -5.28 -8.32
C ASP A 28 5.24 -4.21 -7.63
N THR A 29 5.85 -3.32 -8.42
CA THR A 29 6.78 -2.29 -7.95
C THR A 29 6.35 -0.90 -8.35
N TRP A 30 6.64 0.09 -7.50
CA TRP A 30 6.44 1.51 -7.76
C TRP A 30 7.73 2.28 -7.49
N GLU A 31 8.01 3.32 -8.28
CA GLU A 31 9.22 4.11 -8.07
C GLU A 31 9.10 5.02 -6.85
N THR A 32 7.87 5.46 -6.54
CA THR A 32 7.63 6.40 -5.44
C THR A 32 6.49 5.99 -4.52
N ARG A 33 6.56 6.46 -3.27
CA ARG A 33 5.45 6.37 -2.30
C ARG A 33 4.17 7.04 -2.80
N ARG A 34 4.28 8.05 -3.66
CA ARG A 34 3.13 8.75 -4.24
C ARG A 34 2.40 7.89 -5.27
N GLU A 35 3.14 7.14 -6.10
CA GLU A 35 2.55 6.17 -7.05
C GLU A 35 1.84 5.04 -6.30
N CYS A 36 2.52 4.42 -5.34
CA CYS A 36 1.95 3.40 -4.45
C CYS A 36 0.67 3.89 -3.72
N SER A 37 0.68 5.14 -3.25
CA SER A 37 -0.49 5.79 -2.62
C SER A 37 -1.63 6.08 -3.60
N SER A 38 -1.30 6.44 -4.84
CA SER A 38 -2.30 6.68 -5.90
C SER A 38 -3.09 5.39 -6.21
N GLU A 39 -2.38 4.26 -6.14
CA GLU A 39 -2.90 2.90 -6.29
C GLU A 39 -3.59 2.33 -5.05
N LYS A 40 -3.51 3.04 -3.91
CA LYS A 40 -4.11 2.66 -2.62
C LYS A 40 -3.50 1.44 -1.94
N VAL A 41 -2.36 0.93 -2.41
CA VAL A 41 -1.62 -0.17 -1.77
C VAL A 41 -1.19 0.22 -0.37
N HIS A 42 -0.65 1.44 -0.23
CA HIS A 42 -0.38 2.07 1.05
C HIS A 42 -0.70 3.57 0.96
N PRO A 43 -1.92 3.99 1.33
CA PRO A 43 -2.39 5.36 1.10
C PRO A 43 -1.53 6.48 1.74
N PRO A 44 -0.97 6.36 2.96
CA PRO A 44 -0.08 7.36 3.51
C PRO A 44 1.23 7.47 2.72
N ILE A 45 1.73 8.68 2.47
CA ILE A 45 3.00 8.87 1.75
C ILE A 45 4.20 8.77 2.71
N GLU A 46 4.04 9.19 3.97
CA GLU A 46 5.12 9.26 4.95
C GLU A 46 5.03 8.13 5.97
N LYS A 47 3.84 7.92 6.57
CA LYS A 47 3.66 6.95 7.66
C LYS A 47 3.96 5.52 7.22
N GLY A 48 4.63 4.76 8.09
CA GLY A 48 4.93 3.34 7.87
C GLY A 48 3.71 2.43 8.04
N ILE A 49 2.74 2.81 8.88
CA ILE A 49 1.53 2.01 9.16
C ILE A 49 0.29 2.76 8.70
N TYR A 50 -0.60 2.04 8.04
CA TYR A 50 -1.92 2.53 7.68
C TYR A 50 -3.00 1.69 8.38
N GLY A 51 -3.74 2.32 9.28
CA GLY A 51 -4.75 1.66 10.09
C GLY A 51 -5.65 2.66 10.82
N ASP A 52 -6.68 2.14 11.45
CA ASP A 52 -7.57 2.87 12.37
C ASP A 52 -7.98 1.95 13.52
N LYS A 53 -9.08 2.29 14.23
CA LYS A 53 -9.60 1.50 15.36
C LYS A 53 -9.90 0.04 15.02
N ASP A 54 -10.09 -0.30 13.75
CA ASP A 54 -10.45 -1.64 13.30
C ASP A 54 -9.20 -2.48 12.95
N GLY A 55 -8.00 -1.87 12.98
CA GLY A 55 -6.72 -2.53 12.77
C GLY A 55 -5.85 -1.89 11.68
N ALA A 56 -4.67 -2.47 11.48
CA ALA A 56 -3.74 -2.11 10.41
C ALA A 56 -4.07 -2.86 9.11
N ARG A 57 -4.13 -2.11 8.00
CA ARG A 57 -4.46 -2.62 6.67
C ARG A 57 -3.23 -2.83 5.80
N SER A 58 -2.23 -1.97 5.96
CA SER A 58 -0.95 -2.08 5.26
C SER A 58 0.18 -1.49 6.10
N ILE A 59 1.38 -2.04 5.92
CA ILE A 59 2.62 -1.57 6.51
C ILE A 59 3.68 -1.45 5.42
N VAL A 60 4.63 -0.52 5.60
CA VAL A 60 5.80 -0.36 4.75
C VAL A 60 7.04 -0.62 5.59
N ILE A 61 7.85 -1.57 5.16
CA ILE A 61 9.17 -1.84 5.72
C ILE A 61 10.20 -1.06 4.92
N SER A 62 10.90 -0.13 5.57
CA SER A 62 11.88 0.74 4.91
C SER A 62 13.24 0.79 5.60
N GLY A 63 13.49 -0.09 6.58
CA GLY A 63 14.73 -0.11 7.37
C GLY A 63 14.95 1.19 8.16
N GLY A 64 13.86 1.80 8.64
CA GLY A 64 13.91 3.08 9.35
C GLY A 64 14.30 2.96 10.83
N TYR A 65 14.31 1.75 11.36
CA TYR A 65 14.68 1.45 12.74
C TYR A 65 15.84 0.45 12.75
N GLU A 66 16.88 0.78 13.52
CA GLU A 66 18.13 -0.01 13.55
C GLU A 66 17.95 -1.40 14.16
N ASP A 67 16.85 -1.61 14.89
CA ASP A 67 16.50 -2.84 15.59
C ASP A 67 15.42 -3.67 14.90
N ASP A 68 14.94 -3.26 13.72
CA ASP A 68 14.07 -4.08 12.89
C ASP A 68 14.83 -5.32 12.38
N VAL A 69 14.22 -6.50 12.50
CA VAL A 69 14.78 -7.77 11.99
C VAL A 69 13.89 -8.32 10.90
N ASP A 70 14.43 -8.43 9.68
CA ASP A 70 13.79 -8.99 8.49
C ASP A 70 14.36 -10.38 8.17
N GLU A 71 13.56 -11.42 8.34
CA GLU A 71 13.88 -12.81 8.00
C GLU A 71 13.17 -13.27 6.71
N GLY A 72 12.62 -12.35 5.92
CA GLY A 72 11.84 -12.58 4.71
C GLY A 72 10.41 -13.04 4.99
N ASP A 73 10.25 -14.24 5.57
CA ASP A 73 8.93 -14.80 5.89
C ASP A 73 8.35 -14.20 7.20
N THR A 74 9.21 -13.65 8.05
CA THR A 74 8.84 -13.05 9.33
C THR A 74 9.62 -11.76 9.54
N MET A 75 8.93 -10.78 10.12
CA MET A 75 9.44 -9.45 10.43
C MET A 75 9.21 -9.17 11.91
N PHE A 76 10.26 -8.80 12.64
CA PHE A 76 10.16 -8.28 14.00
C PHE A 76 10.32 -6.76 13.96
N TRP A 77 9.34 -6.07 14.54
CA TRP A 77 9.26 -4.63 14.55
C TRP A 77 8.56 -4.17 15.84
N TRP A 78 8.82 -2.94 16.25
CA TRP A 78 8.16 -2.31 17.40
C TRP A 78 7.22 -1.21 16.92
N ALA A 79 5.99 -1.20 17.45
CA ALA A 79 4.90 -0.30 17.07
C ALA A 79 4.62 0.75 18.15
#